data_AF-A0A1F4FHZ5-F1
#
_entry.id   AF-A0A1F4FHZ5-F1
#
_cell.length_a   1.000
_cell.length_b   1.000
_cell.length_c   1.000
_cell.angle_alpha   90.00
_cell.angle_beta   90.00
_cell.angle_gamma   90.00
#
_symmetry.space_group_name_H-M   'P 1'
#
loop_
_entity.id
_entity.type
_entity.pdbx_description
1 polymer ?
#
loop_
_entity_poly.entity_id
_entity_poly.type
_entity_poly.pdbx_seq_one_letter_code
_entity_poly.pdbx_strand_id
1 'polypeptide(L)' 'MAMYESDLTKFMRQFLQQHPQEQESQKKGRAVWWDKSGDERTPSPPPRHAPKSGGAEYTFQPLTEKD' A
#
# COMPACT_ATOMS: atom_id res chain seq x y z
N MET A 1 6.20 39.47 11.90
CA MET A 1 7.20 39.13 10.87
C MET A 1 6.67 37.92 10.11
N ALA A 2 6.39 38.03 8.81
CA ALA A 2 6.16 36.82 8.00
C ALA A 2 7.50 36.06 7.94
N MET A 3 7.50 34.77 8.26
CA MET A 3 8.71 33.93 8.12
C MET A 3 9.16 33.94 6.65
N TYR A 4 10.48 34.02 6.42
CA TYR A 4 11.01 33.95 5.07
C TYR A 4 10.62 32.63 4.41
N GLU A 5 10.06 32.73 3.21
CA GLU A 5 9.73 31.59 2.37
C GLU A 5 10.56 31.67 1.09
N SER A 6 11.18 30.54 0.71
CA SER A 6 11.94 30.44 -0.54
C SER A 6 11.03 30.60 -1.77
N ASP A 7 11.57 31.16 -2.84
CA ASP A 7 10.80 31.41 -4.06
C ASP A 7 10.28 30.12 -4.70
N LEU A 8 11.02 29.02 -4.57
CA LEU A 8 10.57 27.69 -4.98
C LEU A 8 9.29 27.27 -4.23
N THR A 9 9.22 27.50 -2.92
CA THR A 9 8.05 27.11 -2.13
C THR A 9 6.83 27.94 -2.50
N LYS A 10 7.03 29.26 -2.72
CA LYS A 10 5.96 30.14 -3.22
C LYS A 10 5.46 29.71 -4.59
N PHE A 11 6.39 29.40 -5.51
CA PHE A 11 6.07 28.91 -6.84
C PHE A 11 5.24 27.63 -6.78
N MET A 12 5.71 26.62 -6.04
CA MET A 12 5.01 25.34 -5.93
C MET A 12 3.61 25.51 -5.35
N ARG A 13 3.44 26.39 -4.35
CA ARG A 13 2.12 26.69 -3.78
C ARG A 13 1.19 27.30 -4.83
N GLN A 14 1.66 28.31 -5.57
CA GLN A 14 0.86 28.96 -6.61
C GLN A 14 0.52 28.01 -7.74
N PHE A 15 1.49 27.20 -8.17
CA PHE A 15 1.31 26.19 -9.22
C PHE A 15 0.23 25.16 -8.83
N LEU A 16 0.31 24.59 -7.63
CA LEU A 16 -0.68 23.61 -7.17
C LEU A 16 -2.08 24.19 -6.92
N GLN A 17 -2.18 25.51 -6.65
CA GLN A 17 -3.46 26.22 -6.58
C GLN A 17 -4.08 26.39 -7.98
N GLN A 18 -3.27 26.67 -9.00
CA GLN A 18 -3.72 26.85 -10.38
C GLN A 18 -4.00 25.53 -11.10
N HIS A 19 -3.35 24.43 -10.70
CA HIS A 19 -3.41 23.13 -11.35
C HIS A 19 -3.91 22.02 -10.41
N PRO A 20 -5.21 22.02 -10.03
CA PRO A 20 -5.76 21.01 -9.14
C PRO A 20 -5.68 19.57 -9.71
N GLN A 21 -5.64 19.42 -11.05
CA GLN A 21 -5.45 18.13 -11.71
C GLN A 21 -4.13 17.43 -11.32
N GLU A 22 -3.08 18.20 -11.01
CA GLU A 22 -1.80 17.64 -10.60
C GLU A 22 -1.89 16.98 -9.23
N GLN A 23 -2.81 17.42 -8.37
CA GLN A 23 -3.07 16.75 -7.10
C GLN A 23 -3.72 15.38 -7.32
N GLU A 24 -4.61 15.25 -8.30
CA GLU A 24 -5.19 13.96 -8.66
C GLU A 24 -4.15 13.03 -9.30
N SER A 25 -3.31 13.58 -10.19
CA SER A 25 -2.17 12.87 -10.79
C SER A 25 -1.21 12.36 -9.72
N GLN A 26 -0.86 13.21 -8.75
CA GLN A 26 -0.02 12.85 -7.61
C GLN A 26 -0.62 11.73 -6.77
N LYS A 27 -1.93 11.81 -6.46
CA LYS A 27 -2.65 10.74 -5.73
C LYS A 27 -2.60 9.43 -6.51
N LYS A 28 -2.88 9.45 -7.81
CA LYS A 28 -2.81 8.26 -8.67
C LYS A 28 -1.40 7.67 -8.69
N GLY A 29 -0.36 8.49 -8.84
CA GLY A 29 1.03 8.05 -8.83
C GLY A 29 1.48 7.48 -7.47
N ARG A 30 1.04 8.07 -6.37
CA ARG A 30 1.26 7.52 -5.02
C ARG A 30 0.58 6.17 -4.82
N ALA A 31 -0.66 6.03 -5.27
CA ALA A 31 -1.43 4.80 -5.10
C ALA A 31 -0.81 3.58 -5.79
N VAL A 32 0.00 3.78 -6.83
CA VAL A 32 0.68 2.69 -7.56
C VAL A 32 1.59 1.87 -6.63
N TRP A 33 2.29 2.50 -5.69
CA TRP A 33 3.26 1.82 -4.84
C TRP A 33 3.33 2.35 -3.41
N TRP A 34 3.26 3.66 -3.23
CA TRP A 34 3.47 4.32 -1.94
C TRP A 34 2.32 4.12 -0.97
N ASP A 35 1.10 3.94 -1.46
CA ASP A 35 -0.08 3.74 -0.59
C ASP A 35 -0.45 2.25 -0.39
N LYS A 36 0.23 1.31 -1.05
CA LYS A 36 0.00 -0.14 -0.86
C LYS A 36 0.47 -0.61 0.51
N SER A 37 -0.23 -1.57 1.13
CA SER A 37 0.24 -2.20 2.37
C SER A 37 1.51 -3.02 2.14
N GLY A 38 2.29 -3.27 3.20
CA GLY A 38 3.52 -4.08 3.09
C GLY A 38 3.27 -5.47 2.50
N ASP A 39 2.17 -6.10 2.92
CA ASP A 39 1.74 -7.41 2.42
C ASP A 39 1.35 -7.39 0.93
N GLU A 40 0.72 -6.29 0.47
CA GLU A 40 0.40 -6.11 -0.96
C GLU A 40 1.64 -5.87 -1.82
N ARG A 41 2.65 -5.17 -1.28
CA ARG A 41 3.92 -4.91 -1.98
C ARG A 41 4.80 -6.14 -2.03
N THR A 42 4.78 -6.92 -0.96
CA THR A 42 5.67 -8.05 -0.76
C THR A 42 4.86 -9.15 -0.07
N PRO A 43 4.16 -10.00 -0.84
CA PRO A 43 3.41 -11.10 -0.25
C PRO A 43 4.38 -11.97 0.55
N SER A 44 4.00 -12.29 1.79
CA SER A 44 4.82 -13.16 2.63
C SER A 44 5.05 -14.49 1.89
N PRO A 45 6.30 -14.95 1.75
CA PRO A 45 6.58 -16.20 1.08
C PRO A 45 5.85 -17.34 1.80
N PRO A 46 5.31 -18.34 1.06
CA PRO A 46 4.69 -19.49 1.69
C PRO A 46 5.70 -20.18 2.61
N PRO A 47 5.25 -20.76 3.74
CA PRO A 47 6.14 -21.43 4.67
C PRO A 47 6.91 -22.55 3.96
N ARG A 48 8.25 -22.49 3.99
CA ARG A 48 9.13 -23.47 3.34
C ARG A 48 9.25 -24.80 4.10
N HIS A 49 8.73 -24.84 5.32
CA HIS A 49 8.75 -26.01 6.19
C HIS A 49 7.34 -26.33 6.66
N ALA A 50 7.03 -27.63 6.79
CA ALA A 50 5.82 -28.05 7.47
C ALA A 50 5.82 -27.46 8.90
N PRO A 51 4.68 -26.96 9.39
CA PRO A 51 4.58 -26.50 10.77
C PRO A 51 4.96 -27.65 11.71
N LYS A 52 5.88 -27.40 12.65
CA LYS A 52 6.40 -28.41 13.59
C LYS A 52 5.31 -29.03 14.48
N SER A 53 4.16 -28.37 14.59
CA SER A 53 2.99 -28.84 15.32
C SER A 53 1.75 -28.16 14.72
N GLY A 54 0.74 -28.94 14.32
CA GLY A 54 -0.63 -28.49 14.01
C GLY A 54 -0.73 -27.21 13.18
N GLY A 55 -0.70 -27.35 11.86
CA GLY A 55 -0.92 -26.22 10.94
C GLY A 55 -1.27 -26.66 9.52
N ALA A 56 -1.73 -27.90 9.35
CA ALA A 56 -2.17 -28.47 8.08
C ALA A 56 -3.69 -28.66 8.03
N GLU A 57 -4.43 -28.04 8.95
CA GLU A 57 -5.89 -28.05 9.00
C GLU A 57 -6.55 -27.51 7.71
N TYR A 58 -5.85 -26.72 6.89
CA TYR A 58 -6.34 -26.33 5.56
C TYR A 58 -6.20 -27.44 4.49
N THR A 59 -5.44 -28.50 4.76
CA THR A 59 -5.22 -29.62 3.83
C THR A 59 -6.30 -30.69 3.98
N PHE A 60 -6.90 -30.79 5.16
CA PHE A 60 -7.94 -31.76 5.45
C PHE A 60 -9.30 -31.08 5.32
N GLN A 61 -10.01 -31.31 4.21
CA GLN A 61 -11.43 -31.02 4.19
C GLN A 61 -12.11 -31.90 5.26
N PRO A 62 -12.99 -31.34 6.12
CA PRO A 62 -13.77 -32.19 7.00
C PRO A 62 -14.62 -33.12 6.14
N LEU A 63 -14.52 -34.43 6.33
CA LEU A 63 -15.48 -35.36 5.74
C LEU A 63 -16.86 -34.95 6.25
N THR A 64 -17.71 -34.46 5.36
CA THR A 64 -19.14 -34.36 5.63
C THR A 64 -19.68 -35.78 5.80
N GLU A 65 -20.55 -36.01 6.79
CA GLU A 65 -21.10 -37.33 7.19
C GLU A 65 -21.89 -38.09 6.10
N LYS A 66 -21.81 -37.67 4.83
CA LYS A 66 -22.59 -38.22 3.70
C LYS A 66 -21.80 -39.07 2.71
N ASP A 67 -20.52 -39.33 2.94
CA ASP A 67 -19.70 -40.24 2.11
C ASP A 67 -19.44 -41.59 2.82
#